data_AF-A0A530R020-F1
#
_entry.id   AF-A0A530R020-F1
#
_cell.length_a   1.000
_cell.length_b   1.000
_cell.length_c   1.000
_cell.angle_alpha   90.00
_cell.angle_beta   90.00
_cell.angle_gamma   90.00
#
_symmetry.space_group_name_H-M   'P 1'
#
loop_
_entity.id
_entity.type
_entity.pdbx_description
1 polymer ?
#
loop_
_entity_poly.entity_id
_entity_poly.type
_entity_poly.pdbx_seq_one_letter_code
_entity_poly.pdbx_strand_id
1 'polypeptide(L)'
;KIVERVVERLYRDREKLPNRRKGYTQKAVVGGHKVYLRTGEFDDGRLGEIFIDMHKEGAAFRAMMNNFAIAISLGLQYGVPLEEYVEAFTFTKFEPAGMVQGNDAIKNATSILDYVFRELAVSYLARHDLAHVDQSDFDKTALGRGINEGKATPFSKGLTRGASPVKLVSGMGAEPKGFGGSGSSGTPVRSAPTAFSGSNVLALKPASDEAIAYKRDYEERARELVEDIVYEEAADEASGASALFTDAAAQEAAEAKALAATRRQQSLMQGYTGNECSECHNFTMVRNGTCEKCDTCGSTSGCS
;
A
#
# COMPACT_ATOMS: atom_id res chain seq x y z
N LYS A 1 -24.38 -47.42 -27.27
CA LYS A 1 -23.15 -47.17 -26.48
C LYS A 1 -23.24 -45.76 -25.92
N ILE A 2 -23.50 -45.63 -24.63
CA ILE A 2 -23.48 -44.33 -23.95
C ILE A 2 -22.01 -44.00 -23.70
N VAL A 3 -21.55 -42.87 -24.23
CA VAL A 3 -20.19 -42.38 -24.00
C VAL A 3 -20.25 -41.48 -22.78
N GLU A 4 -19.93 -42.02 -21.60
CA GLU A 4 -19.78 -41.23 -20.39
C GLU A 4 -18.47 -40.44 -20.50
N ARG A 5 -18.61 -39.12 -20.65
CA ARG A 5 -17.48 -38.20 -20.56
C ARG A 5 -17.10 -38.06 -19.09
N VAL A 6 -16.10 -38.79 -18.64
CA VAL A 6 -15.46 -38.60 -17.34
C VAL A 6 -14.86 -37.19 -17.34
N VAL A 7 -15.57 -36.24 -16.75
CA VAL A 7 -15.03 -34.89 -16.49
C VAL A 7 -14.34 -34.98 -15.13
N GLU A 8 -13.06 -35.30 -15.14
CA GLU A 8 -12.23 -35.24 -13.94
C GLU A 8 -12.07 -33.77 -13.54
N ARG A 9 -12.93 -33.30 -12.64
CA ARG A 9 -12.75 -31.99 -12.02
C ARG A 9 -11.63 -32.13 -10.99
N LEU A 10 -10.44 -31.66 -11.35
CA LEU A 10 -9.34 -31.39 -10.43
C LEU A 10 -9.78 -30.25 -9.49
N TYR A 11 -10.51 -30.57 -8.44
CA TYR A 11 -10.78 -29.62 -7.36
C TYR A 11 -9.50 -29.49 -6.53
N ARG A 12 -8.86 -28.33 -6.61
CA ARG A 12 -7.84 -27.96 -5.62
C ARG A 12 -8.56 -27.47 -4.38
N ASP A 13 -8.26 -28.08 -3.23
CA ASP A 13 -8.82 -27.65 -1.96
C ASP A 13 -8.30 -26.26 -1.59
N ARG A 14 -9.13 -25.47 -0.89
CA ARG A 14 -8.78 -24.12 -0.44
C ARG A 14 -7.59 -24.18 0.51
N GLU A 15 -6.48 -23.57 0.13
CA GLU A 15 -5.31 -23.41 0.99
C GLU A 15 -5.60 -22.30 2.01
N LYS A 16 -5.66 -22.65 3.31
CA LYS A 16 -5.94 -21.68 4.37
C LYS A 16 -4.68 -20.90 4.71
N LEU A 17 -4.78 -19.57 4.73
CA LEU A 17 -3.68 -18.72 5.16
C LEU A 17 -3.44 -18.81 6.69
N PRO A 18 -2.20 -18.59 7.14
CA PRO A 18 -1.88 -18.50 8.55
C PRO A 18 -2.56 -17.30 9.23
N ASN A 19 -2.77 -17.40 10.55
CA ASN A 19 -3.37 -16.32 11.34
C ASN A 19 -2.52 -15.05 11.36
N ARG A 20 -1.19 -15.20 11.32
CA ARG A 20 -0.24 -14.09 11.18
C ARG A 20 0.41 -14.19 9.80
N ARG A 21 0.22 -13.17 8.98
CA ARG A 21 0.59 -13.15 7.57
C ARG A 21 1.74 -12.19 7.34
N LYS A 22 2.62 -12.51 6.39
CA LYS A 22 3.59 -11.55 5.85
C LYS A 22 2.96 -10.80 4.69
N GLY A 23 3.51 -9.65 4.35
CA GLY A 23 3.05 -8.84 3.23
C GLY A 23 3.54 -7.41 3.36
N TYR A 24 3.25 -6.61 2.34
CA TYR A 24 3.59 -5.20 2.32
C TYR A 24 2.33 -4.34 2.21
N THR A 25 2.48 -3.08 2.59
CA THR A 25 1.45 -2.05 2.41
C THR A 25 2.02 -0.95 1.54
N GLN A 26 1.42 -0.73 0.38
CA GLN A 26 1.81 0.30 -0.56
C GLN A 26 0.75 1.38 -0.61
N LYS A 27 1.16 2.62 -0.34
CA LYS A 27 0.34 3.80 -0.55
C LYS A 27 0.65 4.39 -1.92
N ALA A 28 -0.38 4.61 -2.72
CA ALA A 28 -0.26 5.24 -4.02
C ALA A 28 -1.35 6.30 -4.21
N VAL A 29 -1.11 7.24 -5.11
CA VAL A 29 -2.12 8.20 -5.56
C VAL A 29 -2.29 8.03 -7.05
N VAL A 30 -3.46 7.56 -7.49
CA VAL A 30 -3.78 7.30 -8.91
C VAL A 30 -4.84 8.30 -9.35
N GLY A 31 -4.52 9.18 -10.31
CA GLY A 31 -5.49 10.16 -10.82
C GLY A 31 -6.04 11.12 -9.74
N GLY A 32 -5.27 11.35 -8.66
CA GLY A 32 -5.69 12.17 -7.52
C GLY A 32 -6.36 11.40 -6.37
N HIS A 33 -6.62 10.10 -6.54
CA HIS A 33 -7.25 9.23 -5.55
C HIS A 33 -6.21 8.44 -4.78
N LYS A 34 -6.30 8.45 -3.44
CA LYS A 34 -5.39 7.69 -2.57
C LYS A 34 -5.84 6.23 -2.50
N VAL A 35 -4.93 5.33 -2.84
CA VAL A 35 -5.12 3.88 -2.82
C VAL A 35 -4.10 3.26 -1.88
N TYR A 36 -4.58 2.37 -1.01
CA TYR A 36 -3.75 1.55 -0.15
C TYR A 36 -3.90 0.10 -0.59
N LEU A 37 -2.82 -0.45 -1.12
CA LEU A 37 -2.71 -1.87 -1.48
C LEU A 37 -2.05 -2.59 -0.31
N ARG A 38 -2.71 -3.60 0.24
CA ARG A 38 -2.13 -4.51 1.24
C ARG A 38 -2.10 -5.92 0.69
N THR A 39 -0.97 -6.59 0.79
CA THR A 39 -0.83 -7.98 0.37
C THR A 39 -0.77 -8.91 1.58
N GLY A 40 -1.27 -10.13 1.41
CA GLY A 40 -1.08 -11.23 2.35
C GLY A 40 -0.42 -12.39 1.64
N GLU A 41 0.73 -12.81 2.14
CA GLU A 41 1.54 -13.89 1.59
C GLU A 41 1.38 -15.17 2.40
N PHE A 42 1.53 -16.30 1.71
CA PHE A 42 1.77 -17.60 2.32
C PHE A 42 3.18 -17.66 2.92
N ASP A 43 3.43 -18.66 3.76
CA ASP A 43 4.76 -18.87 4.36
C ASP A 43 5.85 -19.14 3.31
N ASP A 44 5.45 -19.60 2.12
CA ASP A 44 6.31 -19.83 0.95
C ASP A 44 6.68 -18.53 0.18
N GLY A 45 6.10 -17.38 0.54
CA GLY A 45 6.27 -16.11 -0.20
C GLY A 45 5.37 -15.97 -1.44
N ARG A 46 4.49 -16.95 -1.70
CA ARG A 46 3.44 -16.83 -2.71
C ARG A 46 2.37 -15.83 -2.24
N LEU A 47 1.82 -15.04 -3.16
CA LEU A 47 0.70 -14.15 -2.86
C LEU A 47 -0.57 -14.98 -2.60
N GLY A 48 -1.24 -14.74 -1.48
CA GLY A 48 -2.48 -15.44 -1.11
C GLY A 48 -3.72 -14.57 -1.06
N GLU A 49 -3.57 -13.28 -0.80
CA GLU A 49 -4.69 -12.34 -0.75
C GLU A 49 -4.23 -10.91 -1.00
N ILE A 50 -5.16 -10.09 -1.45
CA ILE A 50 -4.98 -8.66 -1.66
C ILE A 50 -6.12 -7.91 -1.01
N PHE A 51 -5.83 -6.74 -0.47
CA PHE A 51 -6.81 -5.77 0.02
C PHE A 51 -6.57 -4.44 -0.65
N ILE A 52 -7.65 -3.79 -1.05
CA ILE A 52 -7.62 -2.50 -1.72
C ILE A 52 -8.52 -1.56 -0.93
N ASP A 53 -7.90 -0.60 -0.26
CA ASP A 53 -8.61 0.45 0.47
C ASP A 53 -8.43 1.79 -0.23
N MET A 54 -9.51 2.55 -0.31
CA MET A 54 -9.55 3.83 -1.01
C MET A 54 -10.21 4.89 -0.13
N HIS A 55 -9.72 6.12 -0.25
CA HIS A 55 -10.15 7.25 0.57
C HIS A 55 -10.80 8.34 -0.29
N LYS A 56 -11.93 8.90 0.19
CA LYS A 56 -12.77 9.91 -0.49
C LYS A 56 -13.46 9.43 -1.77
N GLU A 57 -13.94 8.20 -1.77
CA GLU A 57 -14.73 7.67 -2.88
C GLU A 57 -16.14 7.29 -2.43
N GLY A 58 -17.08 7.28 -3.36
CA GLY A 58 -18.46 6.90 -3.05
C GLY A 58 -18.54 5.50 -2.44
N ALA A 59 -19.45 5.31 -1.49
CA ALA A 59 -19.62 4.05 -0.76
C ALA A 59 -19.80 2.85 -1.69
N ALA A 60 -20.51 3.03 -2.81
CA ALA A 60 -20.71 1.99 -3.83
C ALA A 60 -19.39 1.52 -4.46
N PHE A 61 -18.48 2.45 -4.77
CA PHE A 61 -17.21 2.11 -5.40
C PHE A 61 -16.26 1.45 -4.41
N ARG A 62 -16.19 1.94 -3.17
CA ARG A 62 -15.44 1.29 -2.08
C ARG A 62 -15.92 -0.15 -1.84
N ALA A 63 -17.24 -0.36 -1.77
CA ALA A 63 -17.81 -1.68 -1.57
C ALA A 63 -17.50 -2.63 -2.75
N MET A 64 -17.56 -2.13 -3.99
CA MET A 64 -17.21 -2.90 -5.18
C MET A 64 -15.73 -3.32 -5.16
N MET A 65 -14.82 -2.42 -4.83
CA MET A 65 -13.38 -2.71 -4.75
C MET A 65 -13.06 -3.72 -3.64
N ASN A 66 -13.72 -3.61 -2.48
CA ASN A 66 -13.57 -4.60 -1.41
C ASN A 66 -14.06 -5.99 -1.83
N ASN A 67 -15.23 -6.07 -2.47
CA ASN A 67 -15.77 -7.34 -2.98
C ASN A 67 -14.89 -7.95 -4.09
N PHE A 68 -14.32 -7.09 -4.94
CA PHE A 68 -13.36 -7.51 -5.96
C PHE A 68 -12.10 -8.09 -5.33
N ALA A 69 -11.52 -7.42 -4.34
CA ALA A 69 -10.34 -7.89 -3.62
C ALA A 69 -10.58 -9.24 -2.94
N ILE A 70 -11.77 -9.45 -2.35
CA ILE A 70 -12.18 -10.74 -1.76
C ILE A 70 -12.27 -11.83 -2.84
N ALA A 71 -12.84 -11.53 -4.00
CA ALA A 71 -12.97 -12.50 -5.10
C ALA A 71 -11.62 -12.98 -5.63
N ILE A 72 -10.67 -12.06 -5.82
CA ILE A 72 -9.30 -12.40 -6.25
C ILE A 72 -8.57 -13.18 -5.16
N SER A 73 -8.67 -12.76 -3.91
CA SER A 73 -8.06 -13.47 -2.78
C SER A 73 -8.57 -14.89 -2.64
N LEU A 74 -9.87 -15.11 -2.87
CA LEU A 74 -10.43 -16.45 -2.88
C LEU A 74 -9.88 -17.28 -4.03
N GLY A 75 -9.77 -16.70 -5.23
CA GLY A 75 -9.18 -17.38 -6.39
C GLY A 75 -7.72 -17.79 -6.20
N LEU A 76 -6.89 -16.91 -5.62
CA LEU A 76 -5.50 -17.21 -5.27
C LEU A 76 -5.43 -18.37 -4.26
N GLN A 77 -6.33 -18.42 -3.27
CA GLN A 77 -6.41 -19.52 -2.30
C GLN A 77 -6.85 -20.86 -2.91
N TYR A 78 -7.60 -20.85 -4.02
CA TYR A 78 -7.90 -22.04 -4.81
C TYR A 78 -6.80 -22.39 -5.82
N GLY A 79 -5.68 -21.66 -5.80
CA GLY A 79 -4.50 -21.91 -6.62
C GLY A 79 -4.61 -21.42 -8.06
N VAL A 80 -5.46 -20.41 -8.32
CA VAL A 80 -5.40 -19.67 -9.58
C VAL A 80 -4.07 -18.91 -9.62
N PRO A 81 -3.24 -19.09 -10.66
CA PRO A 81 -1.96 -18.38 -10.79
C PRO A 81 -2.17 -16.86 -10.93
N LEU A 82 -1.28 -16.08 -10.32
CA LEU A 82 -1.33 -14.61 -10.36
C LEU A 82 -1.19 -14.09 -11.80
N GLU A 83 -0.45 -14.81 -12.63
CA GLU A 83 -0.17 -14.48 -14.02
C GLU A 83 -1.43 -14.26 -14.84
N GLU A 84 -2.42 -15.16 -14.68
CA GLU A 84 -3.70 -15.11 -15.38
C GLU A 84 -4.52 -13.89 -14.96
N TYR A 85 -4.46 -13.50 -13.69
CA TYR A 85 -5.12 -12.29 -13.21
C TYR A 85 -4.46 -11.02 -13.76
N VAL A 86 -3.13 -10.98 -13.79
CA VAL A 86 -2.40 -9.86 -14.37
C VAL A 86 -2.77 -9.69 -15.84
N GLU A 87 -2.79 -10.77 -16.60
CA GLU A 87 -3.15 -10.71 -18.03
C GLU A 87 -4.61 -10.32 -18.26
N ALA A 88 -5.53 -10.76 -17.39
CA ALA A 88 -6.95 -10.40 -17.50
C ALA A 88 -7.25 -8.94 -17.15
N PHE A 89 -6.54 -8.35 -16.18
CA PHE A 89 -6.88 -7.04 -15.62
C PHE A 89 -5.94 -5.89 -16.01
N THR A 90 -4.79 -6.19 -16.61
CA THR A 90 -3.92 -5.15 -17.20
C THR A 90 -4.64 -4.43 -18.34
N PHE A 91 -4.37 -3.14 -18.50
CA PHE A 91 -4.96 -2.24 -19.50
C PHE A 91 -6.48 -2.08 -19.42
N THR A 92 -7.12 -2.56 -18.36
CA THR A 92 -8.51 -2.22 -18.08
C THR A 92 -8.64 -0.72 -17.85
N LYS A 93 -9.66 -0.11 -18.45
CA LYS A 93 -9.92 1.32 -18.41
C LYS A 93 -11.13 1.60 -17.53
N PHE A 94 -10.90 2.34 -16.46
CA PHE A 94 -11.92 2.76 -15.52
C PHE A 94 -11.43 4.04 -14.82
N GLU A 95 -12.34 4.96 -14.53
CA GLU A 95 -12.05 6.19 -13.78
C GLU A 95 -12.18 5.90 -12.28
N PRO A 96 -11.21 6.21 -11.40
CA PRO A 96 -10.02 7.05 -11.57
C PRO A 96 -8.88 6.48 -12.44
N ALA A 97 -8.40 7.31 -13.37
CA ALA A 97 -7.24 7.04 -14.21
C ALA A 97 -6.30 8.25 -14.23
N GLY A 98 -5.00 8.02 -14.39
CA GLY A 98 -4.02 9.10 -14.56
C GLY A 98 -2.67 8.81 -13.92
N MET A 99 -1.94 9.89 -13.65
CA MET A 99 -0.61 9.81 -13.06
C MET A 99 -0.65 9.14 -11.69
N VAL A 100 0.33 8.27 -11.48
CA VAL A 100 0.55 7.54 -10.24
C VAL A 100 1.68 8.22 -9.48
N GLN A 101 1.45 8.49 -8.20
CA GLN A 101 2.47 9.01 -7.27
C GLN A 101 2.64 8.05 -6.09
N GLY A 102 3.87 7.94 -5.59
CA GLY A 102 4.21 7.07 -4.46
C GLY A 102 4.64 5.66 -4.85
N ASN A 103 4.65 5.32 -6.15
CA ASN A 103 5.24 4.09 -6.67
C ASN A 103 6.44 4.44 -7.57
N ASP A 104 7.52 3.68 -7.45
CA ASP A 104 8.75 3.88 -8.19
C ASP A 104 8.68 3.32 -9.62
N ALA A 105 8.03 2.17 -9.82
CA ALA A 105 7.99 1.45 -11.09
C ALA A 105 6.90 1.97 -12.05
N ILE A 106 5.72 2.31 -11.52
CA ILE A 106 4.54 2.66 -12.33
C ILE A 106 4.20 4.13 -12.12
N LYS A 107 4.36 4.93 -13.19
CA LYS A 107 4.13 6.39 -13.17
C LYS A 107 2.77 6.84 -13.72
N ASN A 108 2.09 5.98 -14.49
CA ASN A 108 0.79 6.25 -15.08
C ASN A 108 -0.01 4.95 -15.14
N ALA A 109 -1.32 5.01 -14.91
CA ALA A 109 -2.21 3.86 -14.97
C ALA A 109 -3.55 4.25 -15.59
N THR A 110 -4.14 3.31 -16.34
CA THR A 110 -5.43 3.52 -17.01
C THR A 110 -6.64 3.20 -16.11
N SER A 111 -6.39 2.60 -14.95
CA SER A 111 -7.33 2.39 -13.86
C SER A 111 -6.59 2.01 -12.57
N ILE A 112 -7.29 2.00 -11.44
CA ILE A 112 -6.74 1.48 -10.17
C ILE A 112 -6.45 -0.02 -10.26
N LEU A 113 -7.28 -0.79 -10.97
CA LEU A 113 -7.05 -2.22 -11.17
C LEU A 113 -5.81 -2.46 -12.02
N ASP A 114 -5.66 -1.71 -13.12
CA ASP A 114 -4.45 -1.73 -13.95
C ASP A 114 -3.19 -1.44 -13.10
N TYR A 115 -3.25 -0.41 -12.25
CA TYR A 115 -2.18 -0.09 -11.32
C TYR A 115 -1.86 -1.24 -10.36
N VAL A 116 -2.87 -1.80 -9.67
CA VAL A 116 -2.68 -2.86 -8.68
C VAL A 116 -2.09 -4.12 -9.32
N PHE A 117 -2.62 -4.58 -10.44
CA PHE A 117 -2.12 -5.81 -11.07
C PHE A 117 -0.74 -5.62 -11.70
N ARG A 118 -0.42 -4.43 -12.23
CA ARG A 118 0.95 -4.13 -12.67
C ARG A 118 1.92 -4.11 -11.49
N GLU A 119 1.52 -3.57 -10.34
CA GLU A 119 2.38 -3.55 -9.16
C GLU A 119 2.63 -4.96 -8.61
N LEU A 120 1.59 -5.80 -8.58
CA LEU A 120 1.71 -7.21 -8.20
C LEU A 120 2.59 -7.98 -9.20
N ALA A 121 2.47 -7.69 -10.50
CA ALA A 121 3.32 -8.30 -11.52
C ALA A 121 4.79 -7.92 -11.37
N VAL A 122 5.08 -6.65 -11.08
CA VAL A 122 6.45 -6.18 -10.83
C VAL A 122 7.00 -6.78 -9.55
N SER A 123 6.21 -6.81 -8.47
CA SER A 123 6.65 -7.26 -7.15
C SER A 123 6.85 -8.78 -7.04
N TYR A 124 5.90 -9.57 -7.55
CA TYR A 124 5.92 -11.04 -7.36
C TYR A 124 6.40 -11.80 -8.60
N LEU A 125 6.16 -11.29 -9.81
CA LEU A 125 6.50 -11.98 -11.05
C LEU A 125 7.78 -11.45 -11.70
N ALA A 126 8.35 -10.36 -11.17
CA ALA A 126 9.47 -9.63 -11.78
C ALA A 126 9.22 -9.27 -13.26
N ARG A 127 7.95 -9.04 -13.64
CA ARG A 127 7.55 -8.62 -14.98
C ARG A 127 7.75 -7.12 -15.15
N HIS A 128 8.99 -6.73 -15.48
CA HIS A 128 9.38 -5.34 -15.69
C HIS A 128 8.90 -4.76 -17.03
N ASP A 129 8.45 -5.58 -17.96
CA ASP A 129 7.82 -5.17 -19.23
C ASP A 129 6.56 -4.32 -19.03
N LEU A 130 5.85 -4.56 -17.92
CA LEU A 130 4.70 -3.78 -17.51
C LEU A 130 5.08 -2.52 -16.73
N ALA A 131 6.33 -2.35 -16.33
CA ALA A 131 6.79 -1.13 -15.66
C ALA A 131 7.02 -0.02 -16.69
N HIS A 132 6.72 1.22 -16.33
CA HIS A 132 7.05 2.37 -17.18
C HIS A 132 8.50 2.83 -16.96
N VAL A 133 9.10 2.44 -15.84
CA VAL A 133 10.49 2.69 -15.49
C VAL A 133 11.15 1.34 -15.32
N ASP A 134 12.19 1.08 -16.11
CA ASP A 134 13.00 -0.11 -15.94
C ASP A 134 13.72 -0.03 -14.59
N GLN A 135 13.55 -1.03 -13.73
CA GLN A 135 14.21 -1.03 -12.42
C GLN A 135 15.75 -1.00 -12.54
N SER A 136 16.29 -1.43 -13.69
CA SER A 136 17.73 -1.33 -14.00
C SER A 136 18.26 0.10 -14.11
N ASP A 137 17.37 1.10 -14.24
CA ASP A 137 17.74 2.52 -14.22
C ASP A 137 17.94 3.04 -12.79
N PHE A 138 17.33 2.42 -11.78
CA PHE A 138 17.61 2.80 -10.38
C PHE A 138 19.05 2.44 -9.98
N ASP A 139 19.58 1.33 -10.49
CA ASP A 139 20.99 0.93 -10.28
C ASP A 139 21.99 1.82 -11.04
N LYS A 140 21.60 2.34 -12.21
CA LYS A 140 22.47 3.14 -13.09
C LYS A 140 22.44 4.64 -12.80
N THR A 141 21.39 5.15 -12.15
CA THR A 141 21.23 6.60 -11.87
C THR A 141 21.90 7.04 -10.56
N ALA A 142 22.52 6.12 -9.80
CA ALA A 142 23.44 6.47 -8.72
C ALA A 142 24.78 7.07 -9.22
N LEU A 143 25.05 7.01 -10.54
CA LEU A 143 26.16 7.74 -11.17
C LEU A 143 25.63 8.87 -12.06
N GLY A 144 25.85 10.12 -11.62
CA GLY A 144 26.05 11.23 -12.55
C GLY A 144 25.05 12.38 -12.53
N ARG A 145 24.89 13.06 -11.37
CA ARG A 145 24.83 14.52 -11.43
C ARG A 145 26.26 15.03 -11.42
N GLY A 146 26.67 15.57 -12.57
CA GLY A 146 28.05 15.93 -12.87
C GLY A 146 28.72 16.78 -11.80
N ILE A 147 30.00 16.50 -11.64
CA ILE A 147 31.10 17.22 -10.99
C ILE A 147 31.26 18.70 -11.41
N ASN A 148 30.18 19.45 -11.60
CA ASN A 148 30.21 20.90 -11.77
C ASN A 148 29.38 21.55 -10.67
N GLU A 149 29.89 21.50 -9.44
CA GLU A 149 29.84 22.64 -8.50
C GLU A 149 30.64 22.32 -7.24
N GLY A 150 31.68 23.12 -7.01
CA GLY A 150 32.24 23.38 -5.68
C GLY A 150 33.11 22.27 -5.06
N LYS A 151 34.42 22.52 -5.01
CA LYS A 151 35.37 21.85 -4.12
C LYS A 151 34.82 21.78 -2.69
N ALA A 152 34.34 20.62 -2.26
CA ALA A 152 34.20 20.30 -0.85
C ALA A 152 35.56 19.77 -0.36
N THR A 153 36.27 20.58 0.40
CA THR A 153 37.48 20.17 1.11
C THR A 153 37.15 19.00 2.05
N PRO A 154 38.00 17.95 2.15
CA PRO A 154 37.73 16.74 2.92
C PRO A 154 37.96 16.90 4.43
N PHE A 155 37.72 18.09 4.99
CA PHE A 155 37.82 18.34 6.41
C PHE A 155 36.53 18.93 6.93
N SER A 156 35.89 18.22 7.86
CA SER A 156 34.80 18.74 8.67
C SER A 156 35.32 19.91 9.51
N LYS A 157 34.54 20.99 9.54
CA LYS A 157 34.77 22.19 10.38
C LYS A 157 34.44 21.91 11.86
N GLY A 158 34.75 20.70 12.32
CA GLY A 158 34.24 20.11 13.56
C GLY A 158 35.30 19.39 14.38
N LEU A 159 36.58 19.75 14.25
CA LEU A 159 37.62 19.26 15.15
C LEU A 159 38.03 20.35 16.14
N THR A 160 37.97 20.01 17.43
CA THR A 160 38.57 20.66 18.63
C THR A 160 37.63 21.44 19.57
N ARG A 161 36.92 20.71 20.44
CA ARG A 161 36.79 21.15 21.85
C ARG A 161 37.71 20.25 22.68
N GLY A 162 38.93 20.73 22.94
CA GLY A 162 39.83 20.15 23.94
C GLY A 162 40.89 19.15 23.43
N ALA A 163 41.90 19.62 22.72
CA ALA A 163 43.30 19.16 22.84
C ALA A 163 44.18 20.02 21.91
N SER A 164 45.09 20.79 22.49
CA SER A 164 46.10 21.59 21.78
C SER A 164 47.38 20.75 21.59
N PRO A 165 48.33 21.20 20.74
CA PRO A 165 48.98 20.34 19.74
C PRO A 165 50.27 19.69 20.23
N VAL A 166 50.46 18.41 19.91
CA VAL A 166 51.80 17.79 19.95
C VAL A 166 52.29 17.57 18.52
N LYS A 167 53.13 18.52 18.14
CA LYS A 167 54.12 18.55 17.07
C LYS A 167 54.83 17.20 16.90
N LEU A 168 54.66 16.55 15.76
CA LEU A 168 55.57 15.52 15.25
C LEU A 168 55.91 15.85 13.80
N VAL A 169 57.17 16.21 13.60
CA VAL A 169 57.78 16.69 12.36
C VAL A 169 57.80 15.55 11.33
N SER A 170 57.24 15.81 10.14
CA SER A 170 57.60 15.10 8.91
C SER A 170 58.42 16.06 8.06
N GLY A 171 59.72 15.80 7.95
CA GLY A 171 60.62 16.50 7.07
C GLY A 171 61.05 15.56 5.95
N MET A 172 60.47 15.72 4.76
CA MET A 172 60.91 15.07 3.53
C MET A 172 61.37 16.16 2.55
N GLY A 173 62.69 16.23 2.31
CA GLY A 173 63.29 16.78 1.09
C GLY A 173 63.69 18.26 1.06
N ALA A 174 64.98 18.54 1.31
CA ALA A 174 65.87 19.29 0.40
C ALA A 174 67.31 19.38 0.98
N GLU A 175 68.28 18.86 0.23
CA GLU A 175 69.74 18.99 0.40
C GLU A 175 70.19 20.46 0.59
N PRO A 176 71.37 20.80 1.19
CA PRO A 176 72.68 20.25 0.74
C PRO A 176 73.87 20.16 1.73
N LYS A 177 74.93 19.50 1.22
CA LYS A 177 76.36 19.60 1.54
C LYS A 177 76.88 18.97 2.84
N GLY A 178 77.67 17.91 2.67
CA GLY A 178 78.60 17.42 3.69
C GLY A 178 79.47 16.28 3.16
N PHE A 179 80.68 16.63 2.75
CA PHE A 179 81.73 15.76 2.24
C PHE A 179 82.33 14.86 3.33
N GLY A 180 82.70 13.62 2.99
CA GLY A 180 83.86 12.95 3.61
C GLY A 180 83.65 11.58 4.27
N GLY A 181 84.02 10.52 3.54
CA GLY A 181 85.04 9.58 4.05
C GLY A 181 84.59 8.25 4.67
N SER A 182 85.08 7.16 4.03
CA SER A 182 85.54 5.88 4.63
C SER A 182 84.55 5.08 5.49
N GLY A 183 84.25 3.80 5.27
CA GLY A 183 84.99 2.70 4.68
C GLY A 183 84.48 1.39 5.33
N SER A 184 84.92 0.26 4.80
CA SER A 184 84.84 -1.12 5.33
C SER A 184 83.51 -1.90 5.28
N SER A 185 83.40 -2.72 4.24
CA SER A 185 83.30 -4.20 4.27
C SER A 185 82.50 -4.93 5.37
N GLY A 186 81.55 -5.77 4.97
CA GLY A 186 81.08 -6.92 5.78
C GLY A 186 79.86 -7.64 5.22
N THR A 187 80.06 -8.84 4.66
CA THR A 187 79.07 -9.84 4.18
C THR A 187 78.21 -10.48 5.30
N PRO A 188 77.15 -11.26 4.98
CA PRO A 188 75.91 -11.35 5.77
C PRO A 188 75.86 -12.54 6.74
N VAL A 189 74.96 -12.49 7.74
CA VAL A 189 74.61 -13.64 8.60
C VAL A 189 73.11 -13.92 8.50
N ARG A 190 72.79 -15.18 8.15
CA ARG A 190 71.46 -15.78 8.16
C ARG A 190 71.06 -16.19 9.58
N SER A 191 69.79 -16.03 9.91
CA SER A 191 69.09 -16.88 10.89
C SER A 191 67.64 -17.10 10.42
N ALA A 192 67.25 -18.37 10.31
CA ALA A 192 65.97 -18.84 9.80
C ALA A 192 64.81 -18.59 10.79
N PRO A 193 63.57 -18.32 10.32
CA PRO A 193 62.41 -18.34 11.20
C PRO A 193 61.83 -19.75 11.31
N THR A 194 61.75 -20.25 12.54
CA THR A 194 60.98 -21.43 12.93
C THR A 194 59.49 -21.14 12.88
N ALA A 195 58.71 -22.00 12.21
CA ALA A 195 57.26 -21.95 12.17
C ALA A 195 56.68 -22.31 13.54
N PHE A 196 55.88 -21.41 14.12
CA PHE A 196 55.02 -21.70 15.26
C PHE A 196 53.57 -21.67 14.80
N SER A 197 52.94 -22.84 14.87
CA SER A 197 51.51 -23.05 14.66
C SER A 197 50.76 -22.48 15.85
N GLY A 198 49.94 -21.45 15.60
CA GLY A 198 49.14 -20.78 16.62
C GLY A 198 47.83 -20.29 16.01
N SER A 199 46.79 -21.10 16.14
CA SER A 199 45.42 -20.81 15.73
C SER A 199 44.82 -19.67 16.56
N ASN A 200 44.88 -18.44 16.06
CA ASN A 200 44.13 -17.32 16.62
C ASN A 200 43.16 -16.78 15.56
N VAL A 201 42.05 -17.50 15.38
CA VAL A 201 40.87 -16.96 14.69
C VAL A 201 40.24 -15.96 15.66
N LEU A 202 40.47 -14.67 15.43
CA LEU A 202 39.74 -13.59 16.09
C LEU A 202 38.24 -13.76 15.78
N ALA A 203 37.48 -14.16 16.79
CA ALA A 203 36.03 -14.17 16.74
C ALA A 203 35.54 -12.73 16.52
N LEU A 204 35.06 -12.43 15.31
CA LEU A 204 34.24 -11.25 15.06
C LEU A 204 32.94 -11.39 15.85
N LYS A 205 32.78 -10.59 16.90
CA LYS A 205 31.47 -10.37 17.52
C LYS A 205 30.61 -9.56 16.54
N PRO A 206 29.38 -10.01 16.22
CA PRO A 206 28.47 -9.17 15.47
C PRO A 206 28.09 -7.98 16.35
N ALA A 207 28.25 -6.77 15.81
CA ALA A 207 27.80 -5.54 16.46
C ALA A 207 26.28 -5.59 16.61
N SER A 208 25.82 -5.81 17.85
CA SER A 208 24.40 -5.94 18.18
C SER A 208 23.64 -4.62 18.16
N ASP A 209 24.34 -3.49 18.11
CA ASP A 209 23.73 -2.18 18.37
C ASP A 209 23.11 -1.55 17.09
N GLU A 210 23.63 -1.87 15.91
CA GLU A 210 23.10 -1.34 14.64
C GLU A 210 21.82 -2.06 14.18
N ALA A 211 21.66 -3.34 14.52
CA ALA A 211 20.45 -4.13 14.20
C ALA A 211 19.23 -3.76 15.07
N ILE A 212 19.46 -3.17 16.25
CA ILE A 212 18.39 -2.74 17.16
C ILE A 212 17.77 -1.42 16.69
N ALA A 213 18.56 -0.53 16.07
CA ALA A 213 18.08 0.76 15.58
C ALA A 213 17.02 0.60 14.47
N TYR A 214 17.29 -0.23 13.46
CA TYR A 214 16.32 -0.47 12.38
C TYR A 214 15.03 -1.12 12.86
N LYS A 215 15.12 -2.08 13.79
CA LYS A 215 13.94 -2.77 14.32
C LYS A 215 13.03 -1.82 15.11
N ARG A 216 13.63 -0.83 15.80
CA ARG A 216 12.92 0.22 16.51
C ARG A 216 12.19 1.16 15.56
N ASP A 217 12.82 1.57 14.47
CA ASP A 217 12.20 2.46 13.48
C ASP A 217 10.99 1.82 12.77
N TYR A 218 11.07 0.51 12.49
CA TYR A 218 9.91 -0.24 11.95
C TYR A 218 8.78 -0.40 12.97
N GLU A 219 9.11 -0.66 14.24
CA GLU A 219 8.11 -0.79 15.31
C GLU A 219 7.45 0.55 15.66
N GLU A 220 8.20 1.65 15.65
CA GLU A 220 7.67 3.01 15.86
C GLU A 220 6.77 3.43 14.70
N ARG A 221 7.20 3.23 13.45
CA ARG A 221 6.37 3.52 12.27
C ARG A 221 5.13 2.61 12.15
N ALA A 222 5.23 1.36 12.60
CA ALA A 222 4.07 0.47 12.68
C ALA A 222 3.08 0.93 13.76
N ARG A 223 3.56 1.48 14.88
CA ARG A 223 2.70 2.08 15.92
C ARG A 223 2.04 3.36 15.43
N GLU A 224 2.77 4.25 14.76
CA GLU A 224 2.20 5.47 14.17
C GLU A 224 1.09 5.11 13.16
N LEU A 225 1.31 4.11 12.32
CA LEU A 225 0.31 3.67 11.34
C LEU A 225 -0.92 3.01 12.00
N VAL A 226 -0.73 2.31 13.13
CA VAL A 226 -1.83 1.77 13.93
C VAL A 226 -2.60 2.90 14.63
N GLU A 227 -1.91 3.90 15.18
CA GLU A 227 -2.55 5.07 15.81
C GLU A 227 -3.35 5.90 14.80
N ASP A 228 -2.83 6.08 13.58
CA ASP A 228 -3.55 6.73 12.49
C ASP A 228 -4.81 5.94 12.07
N ILE A 229 -4.73 4.61 11.99
CA ILE A 229 -5.88 3.75 11.68
C ILE A 229 -6.94 3.82 12.79
N VAL A 230 -6.52 3.75 14.06
CA VAL A 230 -7.46 3.82 15.20
C VAL A 230 -8.14 5.18 15.27
N TYR A 231 -7.43 6.27 14.95
CA TYR A 231 -8.02 7.60 14.91
C TYR A 231 -9.04 7.74 13.76
N GLU A 232 -8.77 7.14 12.59
CA GLU A 232 -9.73 7.11 11.47
C GLU A 232 -10.92 6.17 11.75
N GLU A 233 -10.73 5.02 12.39
CA GLU A 233 -11.82 4.11 12.81
C GLU A 233 -12.71 4.76 13.88
N ALA A 234 -12.14 5.50 14.83
CA ALA A 234 -12.90 6.26 15.82
C ALA A 234 -13.69 7.42 15.18
N ALA A 235 -13.17 8.01 14.11
CA ALA A 235 -13.88 9.00 13.31
C ALA A 235 -15.03 8.38 12.49
N ASP A 236 -14.87 7.14 12.01
CA ASP A 236 -15.92 6.38 11.33
C ASP A 236 -17.01 5.86 12.29
N GLU A 237 -16.66 5.50 13.53
CA GLU A 237 -17.65 5.21 14.58
C GLU A 237 -18.46 6.46 14.97
N ALA A 238 -17.84 7.64 14.97
CA ALA A 238 -18.53 8.90 15.19
C ALA A 238 -19.43 9.33 14.01
N SER A 239 -19.21 8.81 12.80
CA SER A 239 -19.97 9.15 11.58
C SER A 239 -21.18 8.22 11.32
N GLY A 240 -21.36 7.17 12.13
CA GLY A 240 -22.54 6.29 12.09
C GLY A 240 -22.65 5.42 10.83
N ALA A 241 -21.61 5.37 9.99
CA ALA A 241 -21.64 4.64 8.72
C ALA A 241 -21.82 3.11 8.89
N SER A 242 -21.36 2.55 10.02
CA SER A 242 -21.54 1.13 10.34
C SER A 242 -22.97 0.77 10.77
N ALA A 243 -23.78 1.75 11.22
CA ALA A 243 -25.16 1.51 11.66
C ALA A 243 -26.11 1.26 10.48
N LEU A 244 -25.83 1.80 9.30
CA LEU A 244 -26.69 1.73 8.11
C LEU A 244 -26.75 0.34 7.44
N PHE A 245 -25.84 -0.58 7.79
CA PHE A 245 -25.77 -1.92 7.22
C PHE A 245 -26.03 -3.03 8.24
N THR A 246 -26.62 -2.69 9.38
CA THR A 246 -27.01 -3.69 10.39
C THR A 246 -28.36 -4.31 10.07
N ASP A 247 -28.57 -5.56 10.48
CA ASP A 247 -29.88 -6.23 10.39
C ASP A 247 -30.98 -5.46 11.14
N ALA A 248 -30.60 -4.69 12.18
CA ALA A 248 -31.49 -3.79 12.90
C ALA A 248 -31.98 -2.61 12.02
N ALA A 249 -31.08 -1.95 11.28
CA ALA A 249 -31.46 -0.87 10.36
C ALA A 249 -32.37 -1.37 9.22
N ALA A 250 -32.17 -2.60 8.76
CA ALA A 250 -33.06 -3.23 7.78
C ALA A 250 -34.47 -3.51 8.34
N GLN A 251 -34.56 -3.93 9.61
CA GLN A 251 -35.83 -4.15 10.31
C GLN A 251 -36.58 -2.83 10.55
N GLU A 252 -35.89 -1.79 11.00
CA GLU A 252 -36.46 -0.46 11.20
C GLU A 252 -36.99 0.15 9.89
N ALA A 253 -36.26 -0.01 8.78
CA ALA A 253 -36.72 0.42 7.47
C ALA A 253 -37.95 -0.36 6.98
N ALA A 254 -38.03 -1.67 7.27
CA ALA A 254 -39.18 -2.49 6.96
C ALA A 254 -40.42 -2.09 7.78
N GLU A 255 -40.24 -1.79 9.06
CA GLU A 255 -41.30 -1.30 9.96
C GLU A 255 -41.80 0.10 9.55
N ALA A 256 -40.89 1.02 9.21
CA ALA A 256 -41.24 2.34 8.69
C ALA A 256 -42.05 2.24 7.39
N LYS A 257 -41.69 1.31 6.49
CA LYS A 257 -42.45 1.04 5.26
C LYS A 257 -43.82 0.42 5.53
N ALA A 258 -43.93 -0.45 6.53
CA ALA A 258 -45.20 -1.02 6.97
C ALA A 258 -46.14 0.07 7.54
N LEU A 259 -45.61 0.98 8.37
CA LEU A 259 -46.37 2.12 8.91
C LEU A 259 -46.80 3.11 7.82
N ALA A 260 -45.95 3.36 6.82
CA ALA A 260 -46.33 4.17 5.66
C ALA A 260 -47.44 3.49 4.83
N ALA A 261 -47.38 2.17 4.67
CA ALA A 261 -48.40 1.39 3.97
C ALA A 261 -49.76 1.42 4.68
N THR A 262 -49.79 1.28 6.02
CA THR A 262 -51.03 1.37 6.80
C THR A 262 -51.63 2.77 6.76
N ARG A 263 -50.81 3.82 6.87
CA ARG A 263 -51.26 5.22 6.72
C ARG A 263 -51.85 5.50 5.34
N ARG A 264 -51.24 4.96 4.29
CA ARG A 264 -51.77 5.03 2.92
C ARG A 264 -53.12 4.32 2.79
N GLN A 265 -53.25 3.12 3.35
CA GLN A 265 -54.52 2.37 3.36
C GLN A 265 -55.63 3.11 4.10
N GLN A 266 -55.33 3.69 5.27
CA GLN A 266 -56.28 4.51 6.03
C GLN A 266 -56.76 5.73 5.21
N SER A 267 -55.85 6.37 4.48
CA SER A 267 -56.16 7.53 3.63
C SER A 267 -57.07 7.13 2.46
N LEU A 268 -56.82 5.98 1.83
CA LEU A 268 -57.70 5.42 0.80
C LEU A 268 -59.09 5.10 1.34
N MET A 269 -59.19 4.53 2.55
CA MET A 269 -60.49 4.26 3.20
C MET A 269 -61.26 5.56 3.51
N GLN A 270 -60.56 6.65 3.80
CA GLN A 270 -61.14 7.98 4.02
C GLN A 270 -61.52 8.70 2.72
N GLY A 271 -61.28 8.10 1.55
CA GLY A 271 -61.64 8.66 0.24
C GLY A 271 -60.57 9.56 -0.38
N TYR A 272 -59.36 9.59 0.18
CA TYR A 272 -58.21 10.27 -0.45
C TYR A 272 -57.63 9.42 -1.58
N THR A 273 -56.87 10.06 -2.47
CA THR A 273 -56.25 9.42 -3.64
C THR A 273 -55.14 8.41 -3.29
N GLY A 274 -54.58 8.51 -2.07
CA GLY A 274 -53.49 7.65 -1.61
C GLY A 274 -52.12 7.98 -2.23
N ASN A 275 -51.98 9.13 -2.86
CA ASN A 275 -50.69 9.67 -3.29
C ASN A 275 -49.98 10.39 -2.13
N GLU A 276 -48.65 10.30 -2.13
CA GLU A 276 -47.82 10.95 -1.13
C GLU A 276 -47.58 12.42 -1.51
N CYS A 277 -47.84 13.33 -0.58
CA CYS A 277 -47.47 14.72 -0.76
C CYS A 277 -45.93 14.89 -0.68
N SER A 278 -45.32 15.53 -1.68
CA SER A 278 -43.86 15.76 -1.73
C SER A 278 -43.33 16.71 -0.65
N GLU A 279 -44.18 17.58 -0.11
CA GLU A 279 -43.77 18.60 0.87
C GLU A 279 -43.91 18.12 2.32
N CYS A 280 -44.98 17.39 2.63
CA CYS A 280 -45.29 16.97 4.01
C CYS A 280 -45.36 15.46 4.20
N HIS A 281 -45.11 14.66 3.16
CA HIS A 281 -45.09 13.19 3.18
C HIS A 281 -46.37 12.54 3.75
N ASN A 282 -47.48 13.28 3.73
CA ASN A 282 -48.78 12.77 4.16
C ASN A 282 -49.59 12.27 2.96
N PHE A 283 -50.48 11.30 3.19
CA PHE A 283 -51.26 10.63 2.14
C PHE A 283 -52.67 11.21 1.94
N THR A 284 -52.94 12.39 2.50
CA THR A 284 -54.24 13.09 2.47
C THR A 284 -54.38 13.97 1.21
N MET A 285 -54.10 13.41 0.04
CA MET A 285 -54.20 14.11 -1.25
C MET A 285 -55.61 13.96 -1.83
N VAL A 286 -56.27 15.07 -2.14
CA VAL A 286 -57.61 15.14 -2.74
C VAL A 286 -57.51 15.58 -4.20
N ARG A 287 -58.32 14.98 -5.08
CA ARG A 287 -58.37 15.38 -6.49
C ARG A 287 -59.19 16.67 -6.65
N ASN A 288 -58.58 17.72 -7.20
CA ASN A 288 -59.22 18.99 -7.52
C ASN A 288 -59.01 19.31 -9.01
N GLY A 289 -59.93 18.80 -9.84
CA GLY A 289 -59.84 18.92 -11.30
C GLY A 289 -58.74 18.01 -11.89
N THR A 290 -57.83 18.62 -12.65
CA THR A 290 -56.62 17.95 -13.19
C THR A 290 -55.51 17.83 -12.15
N CYS A 291 -55.56 18.63 -11.08
CA CYS A 291 -54.57 18.64 -10.02
C CYS A 291 -54.96 17.79 -8.81
N GLU A 292 -53.99 17.49 -7.97
CA GLU A 292 -54.19 16.96 -6.62
C GLU A 292 -53.75 18.01 -5.59
N LYS A 293 -54.51 18.16 -4.51
CA LYS A 293 -54.23 19.10 -3.43
C LYS A 293 -54.07 18.33 -2.12
N CYS A 294 -53.02 18.64 -1.36
CA CYS A 294 -52.85 18.13 -0.02
C CYS A 294 -53.76 18.89 0.97
N ASP A 295 -54.60 18.19 1.72
CA ASP A 295 -55.40 18.82 2.78
C ASP A 295 -54.57 19.21 4.02
N THR A 296 -53.40 18.57 4.22
CA THR A 296 -52.54 18.81 5.39
C THR A 296 -51.71 20.10 5.23
N CYS A 297 -51.03 20.28 4.10
CA CYS A 297 -50.14 21.43 3.87
C CYS A 297 -50.61 22.39 2.77
N GLY A 298 -51.67 22.06 2.04
CA GLY A 298 -52.22 22.90 0.98
C GLY A 298 -51.47 22.89 -0.35
N SER A 299 -50.36 22.14 -0.47
CA SER A 299 -49.59 22.04 -1.72
C SER A 299 -50.39 21.35 -2.83
N THR A 300 -50.18 21.76 -4.08
CA THR A 300 -50.81 21.15 -5.25
C THR A 300 -49.79 20.43 -6.12
N SER A 301 -50.07 19.19 -6.51
CA SER A 301 -49.25 18.39 -7.42
C SER A 301 -50.04 18.02 -8.69
N GLY A 302 -49.35 17.87 -9.82
CA GLY A 302 -49.99 17.41 -11.06
C GLY A 302 -50.82 18.45 -11.82
N CYS A 303 -50.61 19.75 -11.59
CA CYS A 303 -51.20 20.78 -12.43
C CYS A 303 -50.41 20.95 -13.73
N SER A 304 -51.02 20.62 -14.87
CA SER A 304 -50.58 21.02 -16.21
C SER A 304 -51.34 22.24 -16.68
#